data_AF-A0A1F8U7K2-F1
#
_entry.id   AF-A0A1F8U7K2-F1
#
_cell.length_a   1.000
_cell.length_b   1.000
_cell.length_c   1.000
_cell.angle_alpha   90.00
_cell.angle_beta   90.00
_cell.angle_gamma   90.00
#
_symmetry.space_group_name_H-M   'P 1'
#
loop_
_entity.id
_entity.type
_entity.pdbx_description
1 polymer ?
#
loop_
_entity_poly.entity_id
_entity_poly.type
_entity_poly.pdbx_seq_one_letter_code
_entity_poly.pdbx_strand_id
1 'polypeptide(L)'
;KIEDNVIIDAKFKTFGCGAAVATSSMATELVKGKTVEEAMQITNKAVAEALDGLPPVKMHCSNLAEEAIRSAIEDYKRKNGLLDEEDTCNACGRRCEDLHNLDDED
;
A
#
# COMPACT_ATOMS: atom_id res chain seq x y z
N LYS A 1 1.47 5.10 -12.73
CA LYS A 1 1.87 4.66 -14.08
C LYS A 1 3.23 3.99 -13.96
N ILE A 2 3.41 2.84 -14.60
CA ILE A 2 4.61 2.01 -14.47
C ILE A 2 5.09 1.69 -15.89
N GLU A 3 6.38 1.86 -16.14
CA GLU A 3 7.07 1.54 -17.40
C GLU A 3 8.35 0.80 -17.04
N ASP A 4 8.66 -0.31 -17.73
CA ASP A 4 9.85 -1.14 -17.48
C ASP A 4 10.06 -1.51 -16.00
N ASN A 5 8.97 -1.81 -15.30
CA ASN A 5 8.94 -2.12 -13.86
C ASN A 5 9.31 -0.95 -12.93
N VAL A 6 9.35 0.29 -13.45
CA VAL A 6 9.65 1.53 -12.71
C VAL A 6 8.42 2.42 -12.63
N ILE A 7 8.16 2.99 -11.45
CA ILE A 7 7.02 3.89 -11.22
C ILE A 7 7.37 5.30 -11.72
N ILE A 8 6.91 5.64 -12.92
CA ILE A 8 7.22 6.95 -13.54
C ILE A 8 6.29 8.08 -13.10
N ASP A 9 5.07 7.77 -12.66
CA ASP A 9 4.09 8.77 -12.23
C ASP A 9 3.16 8.17 -11.16
N ALA A 10 2.89 8.93 -10.11
CA ALA A 10 2.06 8.53 -8.99
C ALA A 10 1.09 9.67 -8.64
N LYS A 11 -0.19 9.35 -8.55
CA LYS A 11 -1.27 10.29 -8.21
C LYS A 11 -2.10 9.70 -7.10
N PHE A 12 -2.51 10.53 -6.15
CA PHE A 12 -3.38 10.14 -5.06
C PHE A 12 -4.68 10.95 -5.08
N LYS A 13 -5.73 10.37 -4.50
CA LYS A 13 -6.96 11.05 -4.17
C LYS A 13 -7.38 10.57 -2.79
N THR A 14 -7.38 11.47 -1.81
CA THR A 14 -7.70 11.14 -0.42
C THR A 14 -8.68 12.18 0.13
N PHE A 15 -9.52 11.75 1.06
CA PHE A 15 -10.42 12.61 1.82
C PHE A 15 -10.08 12.43 3.29
N GLY A 16 -9.83 13.52 4.01
CA GLY A 16 -9.48 13.44 5.41
C GLY A 16 -8.87 14.70 5.96
N CYS A 17 -8.30 14.58 7.16
CA CYS A 17 -7.57 15.68 7.80
C CYS A 17 -6.27 15.99 7.04
N GLY A 18 -5.70 17.18 7.26
CA GLY A 18 -4.46 17.61 6.59
C GLY A 18 -3.29 16.63 6.73
N ALA A 19 -3.22 15.87 7.83
CA ALA A 19 -2.23 14.82 8.02
C ALA A 19 -2.38 13.68 6.99
N ALA A 20 -3.61 13.28 6.65
CA ALA A 20 -3.85 12.24 5.64
C ALA A 20 -3.49 12.72 4.23
N VAL A 21 -3.70 14.01 3.95
CA VAL A 21 -3.28 14.63 2.67
C VAL A 21 -1.75 14.69 2.60
N ALA A 22 -1.09 15.09 3.69
CA ALA A 22 0.37 15.15 3.78
C ALA A 22 1.03 13.77 3.62
N THR A 23 0.54 12.75 4.33
CA THR A 23 1.06 11.37 4.20
C THR A 23 0.85 10.81 2.81
N SER A 24 -0.31 11.03 2.21
CA SER A 24 -0.60 10.56 0.84
C SER A 24 0.29 11.25 -0.19
N SER A 25 0.51 12.56 -0.04
CA SER A 25 1.43 13.32 -0.92
C SER A 25 2.86 12.81 -0.80
N MET A 26 3.35 12.63 0.43
CA MET A 26 4.72 12.16 0.65
C MET A 26 4.91 10.73 0.13
N ALA A 27 3.92 9.86 0.36
CA ALA A 27 3.92 8.50 -0.16
C ALA A 27 4.08 8.47 -1.69
N THR A 28 3.39 9.36 -2.43
CA THR A 28 3.55 9.43 -3.90
C THR A 28 4.93 9.88 -4.35
N GLU A 29 5.60 10.75 -3.60
CA GLU A 29 6.98 11.15 -3.91
C GLU A 29 7.97 10.03 -3.57
N LEU A 30 7.74 9.28 -2.49
CA LEU A 30 8.62 8.17 -2.07
C LEU A 30 8.63 6.98 -3.03
N VAL A 31 7.52 6.71 -3.73
CA VAL A 31 7.43 5.60 -4.70
C VAL A 31 7.90 5.99 -6.10
N LYS A 32 7.91 7.29 -6.43
CA LYS A 32 8.22 7.76 -7.78
C LYS A 32 9.70 7.53 -8.07
N GLY A 33 9.99 6.93 -9.22
CA GLY A 33 11.35 6.57 -9.65
C GLY A 33 11.89 5.26 -9.08
N LYS A 34 11.14 4.57 -8.20
CA LYS A 34 11.50 3.26 -7.66
C LYS A 34 10.95 2.12 -8.51
N THR A 35 11.54 0.94 -8.40
CA THR A 35 10.94 -0.28 -8.96
C THR A 35 9.72 -0.72 -8.16
N VAL A 36 8.92 -1.60 -8.75
CA VAL A 36 7.75 -2.19 -8.08
C VAL A 36 8.14 -2.92 -6.79
N GLU A 37 9.26 -3.62 -6.78
CA GLU A 37 9.77 -4.35 -5.61
C GLU A 37 10.23 -3.40 -4.51
N GLU A 38 10.97 -2.35 -4.87
CA GLU A 38 11.42 -1.32 -3.93
C GLU A 38 10.25 -0.55 -3.32
N ALA A 39 9.23 -0.25 -4.12
CA ALA A 39 8.03 0.42 -3.66
C ALA A 39 7.22 -0.44 -2.66
N MET A 40 7.31 -1.78 -2.78
CA MET A 40 6.66 -2.72 -1.87
C MET A 40 7.36 -2.83 -0.51
N GLN A 41 8.62 -2.38 -0.41
CA GLN A 41 9.38 -2.32 0.85
C GLN A 41 9.15 -1.00 1.63
N ILE A 42 8.37 -0.07 1.10
CA ILE A 42 8.06 1.17 1.80
C ILE A 42 7.10 0.89 2.95
N THR A 43 7.53 1.25 4.16
CA THR A 43 6.77 1.06 5.39
C THR A 43 6.15 2.37 5.87
N ASN A 44 5.14 2.27 6.75
CA ASN A 44 4.59 3.42 7.47
C ASN A 44 5.66 4.30 8.16
N LYS A 45 6.70 3.69 8.72
CA LYS A 45 7.80 4.39 9.38
C LYS A 45 8.56 5.25 8.39
N ALA A 46 8.88 4.71 7.21
CA ALA A 46 9.55 5.48 6.17
C ALA A 46 8.73 6.70 5.73
N VAL A 47 7.40 6.55 5.63
CA VAL A 47 6.49 7.67 5.32
C VAL A 47 6.45 8.70 6.46
N ALA A 48 6.41 8.25 7.71
CA ALA A 48 6.41 9.13 8.88
C ALA A 48 7.74 9.88 9.02
N GLU A 49 8.87 9.21 8.80
CA GLU A 49 10.22 9.79 8.83
C GLU A 49 10.42 10.82 7.71
N ALA A 50 9.89 10.55 6.51
CA ALA A 50 9.93 11.50 5.40
C ALA A 50 9.14 12.80 5.68
N LEU A 51 8.23 12.78 6.66
CA LEU A 51 7.49 13.94 7.14
C LEU A 51 8.13 14.62 8.37
N ASP A 52 9.38 14.29 8.70
CA ASP A 52 10.07 14.74 9.92
C ASP A 52 9.39 14.27 11.23
N GLY A 53 8.71 13.12 11.14
CA GLY A 53 7.98 12.50 12.23
C GLY A 53 6.50 12.86 12.27
N LEU A 54 5.72 11.97 12.86
CA LEU A 54 4.29 12.15 13.12
C LEU A 54 4.02 11.97 14.62
N PRO A 55 3.15 12.78 15.24
CA PRO A 55 2.69 12.53 16.59
C PRO A 55 2.06 11.12 16.69
N PRO A 56 2.21 10.39 17.82
CA PRO A 56 1.74 9.01 17.96
C PRO A 56 0.26 8.81 17.58
N VAL A 57 -0.59 9.79 17.89
CA VAL A 57 -2.03 9.78 17.59
C VAL A 57 -2.32 9.77 16.08
N LYS A 58 -1.41 10.31 15.26
CA LYS A 58 -1.56 10.46 13.80
C LYS A 58 -0.78 9.43 12.98
N MET A 59 -0.07 8.50 13.63
CA MET A 59 0.64 7.39 12.96
C MET A 59 -0.29 6.47 12.15
N HIS A 60 -1.59 6.43 12.47
CA HIS A 60 -2.54 5.69 11.63
C HIS A 60 -2.63 6.25 10.20
N CYS A 61 -2.34 7.54 9.98
CA CYS A 61 -2.32 8.15 8.64
C CYS A 61 -1.14 7.65 7.79
N SER A 62 -0.03 7.22 8.39
CA SER A 62 1.08 6.59 7.68
C SER A 62 0.78 5.13 7.33
N ASN A 63 0.03 4.41 8.18
CA ASN A 63 -0.42 3.04 7.87
C ASN A 63 -1.31 3.04 6.62
N LEU A 64 -2.25 3.99 6.55
CA LEU A 64 -3.14 4.12 5.40
C LEU A 64 -2.37 4.36 4.09
N ALA A 65 -1.29 5.14 4.16
CA ALA A 65 -0.47 5.43 2.99
C ALA A 65 0.33 4.20 2.53
N GLU A 66 0.90 3.43 3.47
CA GLU A 66 1.57 2.16 3.19
C GLU A 66 0.61 1.13 2.56
N GLU A 67 -0.55 0.93 3.17
CA GLU A 67 -1.55 -0.02 2.66
C GLU A 67 -2.03 0.38 1.26
N ALA A 68 -2.23 1.67 1.01
CA ALA A 68 -2.61 2.18 -0.31
C ALA A 68 -1.54 1.91 -1.37
N ILE A 69 -0.25 2.08 -1.05
CA ILE A 69 0.85 1.75 -1.97
C ILE A 69 0.84 0.25 -2.28
N ARG A 70 0.76 -0.60 -1.25
CA ARG A 70 0.78 -2.05 -1.41
C ARG A 70 -0.38 -2.53 -2.27
N SER A 71 -1.60 -2.09 -1.98
CA SER A 71 -2.78 -2.46 -2.75
C SER A 71 -2.73 -1.96 -4.20
N ALA A 72 -2.14 -0.78 -4.46
CA ALA A 72 -1.96 -0.29 -5.83
C ALA A 72 -0.95 -1.14 -6.63
N ILE A 73 0.12 -1.61 -5.98
CA ILE A 73 1.11 -2.52 -6.59
C ILE A 73 0.51 -3.90 -6.84
N GLU A 74 -0.24 -4.45 -5.89
CA GLU A 74 -0.95 -5.72 -6.05
C GLU A 74 -1.96 -5.67 -7.20
N ASP A 75 -2.73 -4.60 -7.31
CA ASP A 75 -3.67 -4.39 -8.43
C ASP A 75 -2.94 -4.30 -9.77
N TYR A 76 -1.78 -3.65 -9.82
CA TYR A 76 -0.92 -3.63 -11.00
C TYR A 76 -0.44 -5.04 -11.38
N LYS A 77 0.08 -5.81 -10.42
CA LYS A 77 0.53 -7.19 -10.66
C LYS A 77 -0.62 -8.05 -11.16
N ARG A 78 -1.81 -7.92 -10.58
CA ARG A 78 -3.03 -8.63 -10.99
C ARG A 78 -3.41 -8.33 -12.43
N LYS A 79 -3.44 -7.06 -12.82
CA LYS A 79 -3.84 -6.63 -14.16
C LYS A 79 -2.88 -7.06 -15.26
N ASN A 80 -1.62 -7.32 -14.90
CA ASN A 80 -0.58 -7.76 -15.84
C ASN A 80 -0.30 -9.26 -15.78
N GLY A 81 -1.08 -10.04 -15.02
CA GLY A 81 -0.89 -11.50 -14.91
C GLY A 81 0.41 -11.90 -14.21
N LEU A 82 0.91 -11.05 -13.32
CA LEU A 82 2.15 -11.24 -12.54
C LEU A 82 1.88 -11.74 -11.11
N LEU A 83 0.66 -12.23 -10.83
CA LEU A 83 0.32 -12.85 -9.54
C LEU A 83 0.26 -14.36 -9.74
N ASP A 84 0.95 -15.10 -8.87
CA ASP A 84 0.91 -16.55 -8.82
C ASP A 84 -0.44 -17.04 -8.24
N GLU A 85 -0.89 -18.23 -8.66
CA GLU A 85 -2.24 -18.76 -8.37
C GLU A 85 -2.54 -18.94 -6.86
N GLU A 86 -1.54 -18.92 -5.97
CA GLU A 86 -1.73 -19.02 -4.52
C GLU A 86 -2.35 -17.77 -3.86
N ASP A 87 -2.36 -16.62 -4.55
CA ASP A 87 -3.01 -15.38 -4.07
C ASP A 87 -4.48 -15.24 -4.51
N THR A 88 -5.02 -16.24 -5.24
CA THR A 88 -6.35 -16.18 -5.84
C THR A 88 -7.48 -16.68 -4.93
N CYS A 89 -7.52 -16.22 -3.68
CA CYS A 89 -8.78 -16.18 -2.95
C CYS A 89 -9.04 -14.74 -2.54
N ASN A 90 -9.66 -13.93 -3.41
CA ASN A 90 -10.32 -12.68 -2.99
C ASN A 90 -11.12 -11.98 -4.09
N ALA A 91 -12.30 -12.53 -4.39
CA ALA A 91 -13.38 -11.73 -4.97
C ALA A 91 -13.94 -10.65 -3.99
N CYS A 92 -13.42 -10.57 -2.75
CA CYS A 92 -14.04 -9.81 -1.66
C CYS A 92 -13.20 -8.65 -1.08
N GLY A 93 -11.94 -8.46 -1.48
CA GLY A 93 -11.14 -7.32 -1.03
C GLY A 93 -10.77 -7.31 0.47
N ARG A 94 -10.57 -8.48 1.11
CA ARG A 94 -10.02 -8.59 2.47
C ARG A 94 -9.01 -9.74 2.57
N ARG A 95 -7.88 -9.55 3.26
CA ARG A 95 -6.95 -10.65 3.63
C ARG A 95 -7.74 -11.85 4.18
N CYS A 96 -7.57 -13.03 3.58
CA CYS A 96 -8.23 -14.27 4.03
C CYS A 96 -7.72 -14.79 5.37
N GLU A 97 -6.69 -14.17 5.96
CA GLU A 97 -6.20 -14.49 7.31
C GLU A 97 -7.25 -14.25 8.41
N ASP A 98 -8.31 -13.48 8.14
CA ASP A 98 -9.40 -13.24 9.09
C ASP A 98 -10.56 -14.28 9.01
N LEU A 99 -10.54 -15.23 8.06
CA LEU A 99 -11.67 -16.16 7.82
C LEU A 99 -11.34 -17.65 7.89
N HIS A 100 -10.14 -18.04 8.34
CA HIS A 100 -9.80 -19.42 8.69
C HIS A 100 -9.75 -19.65 10.22
N ASN A 101 -10.79 -19.19 10.92
CA ASN A 101 -11.33 -19.98 12.04
C ASN A 101 -12.39 -20.96 11.48
N LEU A 102 -11.94 -21.86 10.61
CA LEU A 102 -12.53 -23.19 10.61
C LEU A 102 -11.91 -23.89 11.81
N ASP A 103 -12.47 -23.59 12.99
CA ASP A 103 -12.42 -24.52 14.10
C ASP A 103 -13.27 -25.72 13.65
N ASP A 104 -12.61 -26.67 12.97
CA ASP A 104 -12.97 -28.07 13.07
C ASP A 104 -12.70 -28.49 14.53
N GLU A 105 -13.69 -28.28 15.41
CA GLU A 105 -13.83 -29.04 16.66
C GLU A 105 -15.29 -29.49 16.80
N ASP A 106 -15.46 -30.79 17.10
CA ASP A 106 -16.66 -31.64 17.13
C ASP A 106 -17.96 -31.07 17.71
#